data_AF-A0A8I6YI39-F1
#
_entry.id   AF-A0A8I6YI39-F1
#
_cell.length_a   1.000
_cell.length_b   1.000
_cell.length_c   1.000
_cell.angle_alpha   90.00
_cell.angle_beta   90.00
_cell.angle_gamma   90.00
#
_symmetry.space_group_name_H-M   'P 1'
#
loop_
_entity.id
_entity.type
_entity.pdbx_description
1 polymer ?
#
loop_
_entity_poly.entity_id
_entity_poly.type
_entity_poly.pdbx_seq_one_letter_code
_entity_poly.pdbx_strand_id
1 'polypeptide(L)'
;MAMEAQWRVGDPVYGCAGVINRLQEEILATQCELARTRAQLAIVLAHGAQQAPPSAPLLPPPHSPQSAGGDRVAGVHLQRQGPQLDAPSVDPDEFLDLDEF
;
A
#
# COMPACT_ATOMS: atom_id res chain seq x y z
N MET A 1 -8.09 3.98 -36.74
CA MET A 1 -9.36 3.62 -37.41
C MET A 1 -9.39 2.17 -37.94
N ALA A 2 -8.28 1.58 -38.42
CA ALA A 2 -8.30 0.22 -39.00
C ALA A 2 -8.74 -0.90 -38.03
N MET A 3 -8.36 -0.81 -36.75
CA MET A 3 -8.71 -1.82 -35.74
C MET A 3 -10.21 -1.85 -35.42
N GLU A 4 -10.84 -0.70 -35.20
CA GLU A 4 -12.30 -0.64 -34.98
C GLU A 4 -13.07 -1.19 -36.18
N ALA A 5 -12.66 -0.80 -37.39
CA ALA A 5 -13.27 -1.29 -38.62
C ALA A 5 -13.14 -2.82 -38.76
N GLN A 6 -11.98 -3.39 -38.43
CA GLN A 6 -11.76 -4.83 -38.43
C GLN A 6 -12.68 -5.56 -37.43
N TRP A 7 -12.93 -4.95 -36.28
CA TRP A 7 -13.78 -5.57 -35.26
C TRP A 7 -15.25 -5.48 -35.61
N ARG A 8 -15.70 -4.41 -36.28
CA ARG A 8 -17.05 -4.34 -36.86
C ARG A 8 -17.28 -5.35 -37.99
N VAL A 9 -16.23 -5.78 -38.68
CA VAL A 9 -16.33 -6.87 -39.68
C VAL A 9 -16.48 -8.23 -38.98
N GLY A 10 -15.79 -8.45 -37.86
CA GLY A 10 -15.87 -9.69 -37.09
C GLY A 10 -17.11 -9.81 -36.20
N ASP A 11 -17.57 -8.70 -35.65
CA ASP A 11 -18.78 -8.55 -34.85
C ASP A 11 -19.50 -7.26 -35.27
N PRO A 12 -20.48 -7.34 -36.19
CA PRO A 12 -21.14 -6.17 -36.74
C PRO A 12 -22.10 -5.48 -35.75
N VAL A 13 -22.47 -6.15 -34.66
CA VAL A 13 -23.41 -5.60 -33.68
C VAL A 13 -22.65 -4.85 -32.58
N TYR A 14 -21.63 -5.49 -32.01
CA TYR A 14 -20.91 -4.93 -30.86
C TYR A 14 -19.46 -4.54 -31.17
N GLY A 15 -18.83 -5.08 -32.21
CA GLY A 15 -17.46 -4.71 -32.63
C GLY A 15 -16.48 -4.64 -31.47
N CYS A 16 -15.87 -3.46 -31.25
CA CYS A 16 -15.02 -3.21 -30.09
C CYS A 16 -15.74 -3.06 -28.75
N ALA A 17 -17.01 -2.66 -28.75
CA ALA A 17 -17.79 -2.56 -27.52
C ALA A 17 -17.97 -3.92 -26.84
N GLY A 18 -18.08 -5.02 -27.60
CA GLY A 18 -18.20 -6.37 -27.02
C GLY A 18 -16.98 -6.79 -26.21
N VAL A 19 -15.78 -6.52 -26.73
CA VAL A 19 -14.53 -6.83 -26.00
C VAL A 19 -14.33 -5.87 -24.84
N ILE A 20 -14.68 -4.59 -24.99
CA ILE A 20 -14.63 -3.63 -23.87
C ILE A 20 -15.53 -4.10 -22.73
N ASN A 21 -16.78 -4.50 -23.02
CA ASN A 21 -17.69 -5.01 -22.01
C ASN A 21 -17.14 -6.27 -21.32
N ARG A 22 -16.59 -7.21 -22.09
CA ARG A 22 -15.94 -8.41 -21.54
C ARG A 22 -14.77 -8.07 -20.61
N LEU A 23 -13.92 -7.12 -21.00
CA LEU A 23 -12.80 -6.66 -20.18
C LEU A 23 -13.30 -5.98 -18.89
N GLN A 24 -14.36 -5.19 -18.96
CA GLN A 24 -14.96 -4.56 -17.79
C GLN A 24 -15.51 -5.60 -16.80
N GLU A 25 -16.19 -6.64 -17.30
CA GLU A 25 -16.65 -7.76 -16.48
C GLU A 25 -15.47 -8.50 -15.81
N GLU A 26 -14.39 -8.78 -16.55
CA GLU A 26 -13.18 -9.42 -16.03
C GLU A 26 -12.48 -8.55 -14.97
N ILE A 27 -12.39 -7.24 -15.18
CA ILE A 27 -11.84 -6.28 -14.22
C ILE A 27 -12.66 -6.31 -12.93
N LEU A 28 -13.99 -6.21 -13.04
CA LEU A 28 -14.88 -6.21 -11.88
C LEU A 28 -14.76 -7.51 -11.08
N ALA A 29 -14.77 -8.66 -11.76
CA ALA A 29 -14.62 -9.96 -11.12
C ALA A 29 -13.28 -10.04 -10.35
N THR A 30 -12.20 -9.62 -10.99
CA THR A 30 -10.84 -9.64 -10.39
C THR A 30 -10.77 -8.72 -9.17
N GLN A 31 -11.36 -7.51 -9.26
CA GLN A 31 -11.40 -6.58 -8.13
C GLN A 31 -12.19 -7.15 -6.95
N CYS A 32 -13.31 -7.83 -7.19
CA CYS A 32 -14.08 -8.51 -6.14
C CYS A 32 -13.25 -9.62 -5.45
N GLU A 33 -12.51 -10.43 -6.21
CA GLU A 33 -11.66 -11.48 -5.65
C GLU A 33 -10.51 -10.91 -4.82
N LEU A 34 -9.89 -9.83 -5.30
CA LEU A 34 -8.85 -9.11 -4.58
C LEU A 34 -9.39 -8.53 -3.26
N ALA A 35 -10.54 -7.87 -3.30
CA ALA A 35 -11.19 -7.33 -2.10
C ALA A 35 -11.52 -8.44 -1.08
N ARG A 36 -12.03 -9.59 -1.54
CA ARG A 36 -12.31 -10.75 -0.69
C ARG A 36 -11.05 -11.28 -0.02
N THR A 37 -9.97 -11.43 -0.78
CA THR A 37 -8.69 -11.94 -0.26
C THR A 37 -8.09 -10.97 0.76
N ARG A 38 -8.15 -9.67 0.48
CA ARG A 38 -7.71 -8.62 1.42
C ARG A 38 -8.52 -8.65 2.73
N ALA A 39 -9.84 -8.83 2.64
CA ALA A 39 -10.69 -8.97 3.83
C ALA A 39 -10.33 -10.20 4.66
N GLN A 40 -10.10 -11.36 4.01
CA GLN A 40 -9.66 -12.57 4.68
C GLN A 40 -8.30 -12.39 5.39
N LEU A 41 -7.33 -11.74 4.74
CA LEU A 41 -6.04 -11.42 5.34
C LEU A 41 -6.19 -10.48 6.54
N ALA A 42 -7.01 -9.43 6.42
CA ALA A 42 -7.25 -8.50 7.51
C ALA A 42 -7.82 -9.20 8.75
N ILE A 43 -8.74 -10.16 8.55
CA ILE A 43 -9.28 -11.00 9.62
C ILE A 43 -8.15 -11.80 10.27
N VAL A 44 -7.34 -12.52 9.48
CA VAL A 44 -6.24 -13.35 10.03
C VAL A 44 -5.22 -12.50 10.81
N LEU A 45 -4.84 -11.34 10.27
CA LEU A 45 -3.90 -10.42 10.93
C LEU A 45 -4.47 -9.86 12.24
N ALA A 46 -5.75 -9.47 12.27
CA ALA A 46 -6.40 -9.00 13.48
C ALA A 46 -6.45 -10.07 14.57
N HIS A 47 -6.70 -11.33 14.20
CA HIS A 47 -6.69 -12.45 15.16
C HIS A 47 -5.26 -12.78 15.63
N GLY A 48 -4.26 -12.69 14.75
CA GLY A 48 -2.85 -12.89 15.11
C GLY A 48 -2.30 -11.81 16.05
N ALA A 49 -2.74 -10.55 15.89
CA ALA A 49 -2.33 -9.44 16.76
C ALA A 49 -2.89 -9.55 18.19
N GLN A 50 -4.03 -10.20 18.38
CA GLN A 50 -4.66 -10.42 19.69
C GLN A 50 -3.92 -11.47 20.56
N GLN A 51 -2.96 -12.21 19.99
CA GLN A 51 -2.16 -13.21 20.72
C GLN A 51 -0.80 -12.67 21.21
N ALA A 52 -0.51 -11.38 21.03
CA ALA A 52 0.68 -10.79 21.64
C ALA A 52 0.55 -10.87 23.17
N PRO A 53 1.52 -11.49 23.89
CA PRO A 53 1.47 -11.55 25.35
C PRO A 53 1.44 -10.12 25.92
N PRO A 54 0.71 -9.87 27.01
CA PRO A 54 0.69 -8.55 27.63
C PRO A 54 2.13 -8.16 27.99
N SER A 55 2.62 -7.10 27.37
CA SER A 55 3.92 -6.50 27.65
C SER A 55 4.03 -6.27 29.16
N ALA A 56 4.97 -6.95 29.81
CA ALA A 56 5.24 -6.77 31.23
C ALA A 56 5.50 -5.28 31.52
N PRO A 57 5.10 -4.75 32.71
CA PRO A 57 5.30 -3.35 33.03
C PRO A 57 6.79 -3.03 32.97
N LEU A 58 7.16 -2.08 32.12
CA LEU A 58 8.52 -1.55 32.02
C LEU A 58 8.85 -0.90 33.37
N LEU A 59 9.64 -1.57 34.22
CA LEU A 59 10.13 -0.98 35.45
C LEU A 59 11.00 0.25 35.08
N PRO A 60 10.83 1.41 35.74
CA PRO A 60 11.68 2.56 35.48
C PRO A 60 13.15 2.23 35.81
N PRO A 61 14.11 2.74 35.02
CA PRO A 61 15.53 2.48 35.26
C PRO A 61 15.96 3.06 36.61
N PRO A 62 16.82 2.37 37.39
CA PRO A 62 17.33 2.92 38.63
C PRO A 62 18.22 4.13 38.33
N HIS A 63 17.88 5.27 38.95
CA HIS A 63 18.67 6.50 38.89
C HIS A 63 20.04 6.26 39.52
N SER A 64 21.11 6.33 38.73
CA SER A 64 22.49 6.38 39.22
C SER A 64 22.81 7.80 39.73
N PRO A 65 23.46 7.96 40.89
CA PRO A 65 23.84 9.28 41.38
C PRO A 65 24.95 9.86 40.49
N GLN A 66 24.68 11.09 40.06
CA GLN A 66 25.56 12.00 39.35
C GLN A 66 26.91 12.13 40.07
N SER A 67 27.99 11.63 39.47
CA SER A 67 29.36 11.93 39.90
C SER A 67 29.92 13.05 39.04
N ALA A 68 30.23 14.15 39.71
CA ALA A 68 30.84 15.33 39.14
C ALA A 68 32.25 15.04 38.62
N GLY A 69 32.57 15.48 37.41
CA GLY A 69 33.95 15.71 36.99
C GLY A 69 34.27 15.37 35.54
N GLY A 70 34.41 16.43 34.73
CA GLY A 70 35.54 16.52 33.80
C GLY A 70 35.36 16.03 32.36
N ASP A 71 35.24 17.02 31.47
CA ASP A 71 36.04 17.15 30.25
C ASP A 71 35.74 16.25 29.03
N ARG A 72 35.11 16.88 28.02
CA ARG A 72 35.34 16.77 26.55
C ARG A 72 35.09 15.38 25.91
N VAL A 73 34.37 15.23 24.81
CA VAL A 73 34.33 15.94 23.53
C VAL A 73 32.99 15.61 22.87
N ALA A 74 32.39 16.58 22.19
CA ALA A 74 31.23 16.38 21.32
C ALA A 74 31.48 15.26 20.31
N GLY A 75 30.82 14.12 20.54
CA GLY A 75 30.69 13.06 19.53
C GLY A 75 29.89 13.61 18.37
N VAL A 76 30.59 13.99 17.31
CA VAL A 76 30.06 14.41 16.02
C VAL A 76 29.08 13.34 15.56
N HIS A 77 27.80 13.72 15.59
CA HIS A 77 26.71 12.98 14.97
C HIS A 77 26.88 13.08 13.44
N LEU A 78 27.77 12.27 12.88
CA LEU A 78 27.82 12.06 11.43
C LEU A 78 26.69 11.10 11.07
N GLN A 79 25.47 11.64 11.04
CA GLN A 79 24.32 10.94 10.49
C GLN A 79 24.54 10.77 8.99
N ARG A 80 24.95 9.56 8.61
CA ARG A 80 24.96 9.07 7.25
C ARG A 80 23.53 9.16 6.69
N GLN A 81 23.21 10.28 6.04
CA GLN A 81 22.04 10.42 5.18
C GLN A 81 22.23 9.46 4.00
N GLY A 82 21.62 8.28 4.08
CA GLY A 82 21.29 7.52 2.87
C GLY A 82 20.18 8.28 2.14
N PRO A 83 20.17 8.32 0.79
CA PRO A 83 19.08 8.92 0.06
C PRO A 83 17.81 8.14 0.38
N GLN A 84 16.92 8.77 1.15
CA GLN A 84 15.54 8.36 1.26
C GLN A 84 14.95 8.57 -0.13
N LEU A 85 14.91 7.51 -0.92
CA LEU A 85 14.09 7.48 -2.11
C LEU A 85 12.66 7.55 -1.60
N ASP A 86 12.14 8.78 -1.54
CA ASP A 86 10.73 9.07 -1.42
C ASP A 86 10.05 8.31 -2.56
N ALA A 87 9.55 7.10 -2.25
CA ALA A 87 8.59 6.46 -3.10
C ALA A 87 7.43 7.46 -3.20
N PRO A 88 7.03 7.88 -4.40
CA PRO A 88 5.83 8.70 -4.53
C PRO A 88 4.72 7.90 -3.86
N SER A 89 4.20 8.43 -2.76
CA SER A 89 2.96 7.98 -2.15
C SER A 89 1.88 8.28 -3.17
N VAL A 90 1.69 7.37 -4.13
CA VAL A 90 0.58 7.43 -5.07
C VAL A 90 -0.68 7.29 -4.23
N ASP A 91 -1.39 8.40 -4.13
CA ASP A 91 -2.67 8.47 -3.43
C ASP A 91 -3.67 7.59 -4.21
N PRO A 92 -4.27 6.55 -3.60
CA PRO A 92 -5.26 5.71 -4.26
C PRO A 92 -6.49 6.52 -4.73
N ASP A 93 -6.69 7.73 -4.21
CA ASP A 93 -7.79 8.61 -4.58
C ASP A 93 -7.52 9.36 -5.90
N GLU A 94 -6.26 9.46 -6.38
CA GLU A 94 -5.92 10.10 -7.67
C GLU A 94 -6.50 9.33 -8.87
N PHE A 95 -6.78 8.03 -8.70
CA PHE A 95 -7.40 7.21 -9.75
C PHE A 95 -8.91 7.38 -9.86
N LEU A 96 -9.57 7.97 -8.85
CA LEU A 96 -11.02 8.12 -8.79
C LEU A 96 -11.52 9.38 -9.53
N ASP A 97 -10.62 10.30 -9.88
CA ASP A 97 -10.94 11.54 -10.60
C ASP A 97 -11.01 11.35 -12.14
N LEU A 98 -10.85 10.12 -12.64
CA LEU A 98 -10.86 9.82 -14.09
C LEU A 98 -12.24 9.42 -14.64
N ASP A 99 -13.30 9.49 -13.83
CA ASP A 99 -14.67 9.15 -14.23
C ASP A 99 -15.44 10.32 -14.90
N GLU A 100 -14.77 11.42 -15.27
CA GLU A 100 -15.36 12.56 -16.02
C GLU A 100 -14.85 12.67 -17.46
N PHE A 101 -15.09 11.63 -18.28
CA PHE A 101 -15.05 11.70 -19.75
C PHE A 101 -16.18 10.91 -20.41
#